data_AF-A0A7M2T955-F1
#
_entry.id   AF-A0A7M2T955-F1
#
_cell.length_a   1.000
_cell.length_b   1.000
_cell.length_c   1.000
_cell.angle_alpha   90.00
_cell.angle_beta   90.00
_cell.angle_gamma   90.00
#
_symmetry.space_group_name_H-M   'P 1'
#
loop_
_entity.id
_entity.type
_entity.pdbx_description
1 polymer ?
#
loop_
_entity_poly.entity_id
_entity_poly.type
_entity_poly.pdbx_seq_one_letter_code
_entity_poly.pdbx_strand_id
1 'polypeptide(L)'
;MDSIVEEEWSAFLRHWDVGGDQEVALAEMVAAEPDRHDWRVVDAALDRLVCSACGDRLSRGPVGCSACDLAHGFRYAAVETDRPGVPPGNEHAIRVNVSVVRRPQGISENETLVRRLLLPVLLVGLQPTTAEAQRLSALIKRSSRTQRSCLIEQAIEEMLRHPAQKRPFPMR
;
A
#
# COMPACT_ATOMS: atom_id res chain seq x y z
N MET A 1 -4.98 6.99 -3.47
CA MET A 1 -3.89 6.21 -2.86
C MET A 1 -2.92 7.17 -2.21
N ASP A 2 -2.31 8.08 -2.97
CA ASP A 2 -1.23 8.91 -2.43
C ASP A 2 -1.66 9.85 -1.30
N SER A 3 -2.94 10.24 -1.23
CA SER A 3 -3.44 11.08 -0.13
C SER A 3 -3.17 10.49 1.27
N ILE A 4 -3.27 9.17 1.46
CA ILE A 4 -3.03 8.55 2.78
C ILE A 4 -1.58 8.69 3.24
N VAL A 5 -0.62 8.70 2.31
CA VAL A 5 0.80 8.88 2.64
C VAL A 5 1.14 10.36 2.74
N GLU A 6 0.55 11.21 1.90
CA GLU A 6 0.79 12.66 1.91
C GLU A 6 0.19 13.34 3.15
N GLU A 7 -0.98 12.89 3.63
CA GLU A 7 -1.60 13.39 4.85
C GLU A 7 -0.75 13.10 6.09
N GLU A 8 -0.26 11.85 6.22
CA GLU A 8 0.59 11.44 7.33
C GLU A 8 1.97 12.11 7.26
N TRP A 9 2.54 12.28 6.07
CA TRP A 9 3.78 13.03 5.92
C TRP A 9 3.62 14.49 6.31
N SER A 10 2.53 15.12 5.89
CA SER A 10 2.23 16.51 6.25
C SER A 10 2.05 16.66 7.77
N ALA A 11 1.45 15.67 8.44
CA ALA A 11 1.36 15.64 9.90
C ALA A 11 2.72 15.45 10.56
N PHE A 12 3.55 14.57 10.01
CA PHE A 12 4.92 14.31 10.47
C PHE A 12 5.80 15.56 10.38
N LEU A 13 5.76 16.30 9.25
CA LEU A 13 6.50 17.56 9.09
C LEU A 13 6.09 18.61 10.12
N ARG A 14 4.78 18.77 10.37
CA ARG A 14 4.27 19.71 11.39
C ARG A 14 4.74 19.33 12.79
N HIS A 15 4.84 18.04 13.10
CA HIS A 15 5.33 17.57 14.38
C HIS A 15 6.82 17.87 14.59
N TRP A 16 7.62 17.79 13.51
CA TRP A 16 9.05 18.08 13.54
C TRP A 16 9.41 19.55 13.35
N ASP A 17 8.42 20.43 13.10
CA ASP A 17 8.62 21.85 12.77
C ASP A 17 9.60 22.07 11.60
N VAL A 18 9.55 21.17 10.62
CA VAL A 18 10.44 21.15 9.45
C VAL A 18 9.75 21.79 8.24
N GLY A 19 10.46 22.66 7.53
CA GLY A 19 10.04 23.24 6.25
C GLY A 19 11.21 23.46 5.28
N GLY A 20 10.91 23.51 3.98
CA GLY A 20 11.90 23.78 2.93
C GLY A 20 12.95 22.68 2.78
N ASP A 21 14.22 23.08 2.61
CA ASP A 21 15.35 22.18 2.28
C ASP A 21 15.63 21.08 3.33
N GLN A 22 15.06 21.21 4.53
CA GLN A 22 15.16 20.22 5.60
C GLN A 22 14.27 18.98 5.37
N GLU A 23 13.27 19.07 4.49
CA GLU A 23 12.35 17.96 4.19
C GLU A 23 13.09 16.74 3.60
N VAL A 24 14.10 16.96 2.76
CA VAL A 24 14.89 15.89 2.16
C VAL A 24 15.73 15.18 3.22
N ALA A 25 16.44 15.93 4.07
CA ALA A 25 17.23 15.35 5.16
C ALA A 25 16.36 14.53 6.13
N LEU A 26 15.13 15.00 6.39
CA LEU A 26 14.18 14.26 7.20
C LEU A 26 13.71 12.97 6.50
N ALA A 27 13.46 13.02 5.19
CA ALA A 27 13.11 11.83 4.41
C ALA A 27 14.25 10.80 4.38
N GLU A 28 15.51 11.25 4.28
CA GLU A 28 16.69 10.37 4.37
C GLU A 28 16.77 9.66 5.72
N MET A 29 16.55 10.38 6.83
CA MET A 29 16.51 9.80 8.18
C MET A 29 15.42 8.73 8.30
N VAL A 30 14.20 9.04 7.86
CA VAL A 30 13.08 8.10 7.91
C VAL A 30 13.36 6.85 7.08
N ALA A 31 13.95 6.99 5.90
CA ALA A 31 14.30 5.87 5.03
C ALA A 31 15.42 5.00 5.61
N ALA A 32 16.30 5.56 6.43
CA ALA A 32 17.38 4.84 7.11
C ALA A 32 16.89 4.06 8.35
N GLU A 33 15.80 4.50 8.98
CA GLU A 33 15.28 3.93 10.23
C GLU A 33 13.80 3.48 10.10
N PRO A 34 13.44 2.67 9.10
CA PRO A 34 12.04 2.38 8.77
C PRO A 34 11.28 1.76 9.94
N ASP A 35 11.91 0.93 10.77
CA ASP A 35 11.34 0.27 11.94
C ASP A 35 10.90 1.21 13.07
N ARG A 36 11.29 2.50 13.00
CA ARG A 36 10.91 3.54 13.96
C ARG A 36 9.71 4.36 13.52
N HIS A 37 9.24 4.16 12.29
CA HIS A 37 8.24 5.01 11.65
C HIS A 37 7.04 4.23 11.13
N ASP A 38 5.88 4.88 11.13
CA ASP A 38 4.68 4.33 10.48
C ASP A 38 4.94 4.16 8.97
N TRP A 39 4.43 3.07 8.39
CA TRP A 39 4.65 2.76 6.99
C TRP A 39 4.24 3.87 6.03
N ARG A 40 3.23 4.69 6.36
CA ARG A 40 2.77 5.81 5.53
C ARG A 40 3.82 6.91 5.48
N VAL A 41 4.49 7.15 6.60
CA VAL A 41 5.62 8.10 6.70
C VAL A 41 6.83 7.57 5.94
N VAL A 42 7.14 6.27 6.07
CA VAL A 42 8.24 5.63 5.33
C VAL A 42 8.01 5.69 3.82
N ASP A 43 6.80 5.34 3.35
CA ASP A 43 6.45 5.40 1.93
C ASP A 43 6.50 6.82 1.38
N ALA A 44 6.04 7.81 2.16
CA ALA A 44 6.10 9.21 1.77
C ALA A 44 7.54 9.75 1.73
N ALA A 45 8.41 9.31 2.65
CA ALA A 45 9.83 9.64 2.63
C ALA A 45 10.51 9.07 1.38
N LEU A 46 10.28 7.79 1.07
CA LEU A 46 10.81 7.16 -0.15
C LEU A 46 10.35 7.87 -1.43
N ASP A 47 9.13 8.41 -1.45
CA ASP A 47 8.59 9.16 -2.60
C ASP A 47 9.28 10.51 -2.85
N ARG A 48 10.01 11.03 -1.85
CA ARG A 48 10.78 12.30 -1.93
C ARG A 48 12.23 12.09 -2.30
N LEU A 49 12.73 10.86 -2.19
CA LEU A 49 14.12 10.54 -2.48
C LEU A 49 14.27 10.03 -3.92
N VAL A 50 15.32 10.49 -4.58
CA VAL A 50 15.72 10.00 -5.90
C VAL A 50 16.85 9.00 -5.73
N CYS A 51 16.75 7.85 -6.40
CA CYS A 51 17.79 6.85 -6.41
C CYS A 51 18.98 7.35 -7.23
N SER A 52 20.14 7.50 -6.60
CA SER A 52 21.38 7.92 -7.27
C SER A 52 21.88 6.94 -8.35
N ALA A 53 21.44 5.68 -8.31
CA ALA A 53 21.86 4.66 -9.26
C ALA A 53 21.01 4.63 -10.55
N CYS A 54 19.69 4.82 -10.46
CA CYS A 54 18.79 4.72 -11.61
C CYS A 54 18.04 6.00 -11.96
N GLY A 55 18.10 7.04 -11.11
CA GLY A 55 17.42 8.32 -11.31
C GLY A 55 15.89 8.29 -11.07
N ASP A 56 15.31 7.14 -10.77
CA ASP A 56 13.89 7.01 -10.40
C ASP A 56 13.67 7.34 -8.91
N ARG A 57 12.43 7.43 -8.47
CA ARG A 57 12.08 7.51 -7.05
C ARG A 57 12.61 6.27 -6.32
N LEU A 58 13.20 6.47 -5.15
CA LEU A 58 13.77 5.39 -4.36
C LEU A 58 12.70 4.34 -4.05
N SER A 59 13.07 3.06 -4.14
CA SER A 59 12.19 1.88 -4.05
C SER A 59 11.23 1.62 -5.23
N ARG A 60 11.13 2.53 -6.21
CA ARG A 60 10.25 2.36 -7.40
C ARG A 60 10.99 2.01 -8.69
N GLY A 61 12.32 2.13 -8.68
CA GLY A 61 13.16 1.82 -9.83
C GLY A 61 13.10 0.35 -10.31
N PRO A 62 13.75 0.06 -11.46
CA PRO A 62 13.69 -1.23 -12.11
C PRO A 62 14.21 -2.37 -11.22
N VAL A 63 13.74 -3.60 -11.48
CA VAL A 63 14.25 -4.81 -10.83
C VAL A 63 15.74 -4.96 -11.14
N GLY A 64 16.54 -5.26 -10.12
CA GLY A 64 17.99 -5.38 -10.22
C GLY A 64 18.75 -4.08 -9.92
N CYS A 65 18.06 -2.95 -9.70
CA CYS A 65 18.68 -1.77 -9.11
C CYS A 65 18.89 -2.01 -7.61
N SER A 66 20.12 -2.27 -7.18
CA SER A 66 20.46 -2.63 -5.79
C SER A 66 19.91 -1.65 -4.75
N ALA A 67 20.04 -0.34 -4.97
CA ALA A 67 19.52 0.67 -4.05
C ALA A 67 17.98 0.65 -3.97
N CYS A 68 17.28 0.47 -5.10
CA CYS A 68 15.82 0.37 -5.09
C CYS A 68 15.34 -0.96 -4.49
N ASP A 69 16.01 -2.08 -4.78
CA ASP A 69 15.70 -3.38 -4.20
C ASP A 69 15.89 -3.38 -2.68
N LEU A 70 16.97 -2.77 -2.19
CA LEU A 70 17.25 -2.63 -0.77
C LEU A 70 16.19 -1.78 -0.07
N ALA A 71 15.88 -0.60 -0.60
CA ALA A 71 14.83 0.28 -0.06
C ALA A 71 13.45 -0.40 -0.08
N HIS A 72 13.13 -1.13 -1.16
CA HIS A 72 11.91 -1.91 -1.27
C HIS A 72 11.87 -3.10 -0.30
N GLY A 73 13.01 -3.67 0.08
CA GLY A 73 13.08 -4.70 1.11
C GLY A 73 12.88 -4.11 2.51
N PHE A 74 13.60 -3.05 2.84
CA PHE A 74 13.60 -2.46 4.19
C PHE A 74 12.31 -1.73 4.56
N ARG A 75 11.53 -1.21 3.60
CA ARG A 75 10.19 -0.67 3.89
C ARG A 75 9.29 -1.66 4.63
N TYR A 76 9.53 -2.96 4.52
CA TYR A 76 8.73 -3.98 5.22
C TYR A 76 8.94 -3.98 6.74
N ALA A 77 10.06 -3.42 7.23
CA ALA A 77 10.33 -3.25 8.65
C ALA A 77 9.48 -2.15 9.32
N ALA A 78 8.84 -1.28 8.53
CA ALA A 78 8.06 -0.17 9.06
C ALA A 78 6.90 -0.62 9.95
N VAL A 79 6.57 0.22 10.93
CA VAL A 79 5.48 0.00 11.88
C VAL A 79 4.14 0.09 11.13
N GLU A 80 3.27 -0.88 11.37
CA GLU A 80 1.91 -0.90 10.84
C GLU A 80 0.93 -0.56 11.97
N THR A 81 0.47 0.69 12.00
CA THR A 81 -0.54 1.13 12.98
C THR A 81 -1.89 1.24 12.30
N ASP A 82 -2.84 0.38 12.67
CA ASP A 82 -4.20 0.47 12.12
C ASP A 82 -4.87 1.80 12.48
N ARG A 83 -5.45 2.46 11.49
CA ARG A 83 -6.21 3.70 11.71
C ARG A 83 -7.48 3.45 12.53
N PRO A 84 -8.05 4.47 13.21
CA PRO A 84 -9.29 4.29 13.96
C PRO A 84 -10.44 3.78 13.09
N GLY A 85 -11.22 2.83 13.62
CA GLY A 85 -12.47 2.37 13.00
C GLY A 85 -12.32 1.31 11.90
N VAL A 86 -11.13 0.78 11.64
CA VAL A 86 -10.92 -0.34 10.69
C VAL A 86 -10.63 -1.65 11.41
N PRO A 87 -10.83 -2.81 10.74
CA PRO A 87 -10.43 -4.10 11.29
C PRO A 87 -8.91 -4.19 11.54
N PRO A 88 -8.46 -4.99 12.53
CA PRO A 88 -7.05 -5.26 12.74
C PRO A 88 -6.37 -5.84 11.49
N GLY A 89 -5.19 -5.33 11.15
CA GLY A 89 -4.40 -5.71 9.98
C GLY A 89 -4.86 -5.07 8.67
N ASN A 90 -5.73 -4.06 8.71
CA ASN A 90 -6.16 -3.35 7.51
C ASN A 90 -5.03 -2.52 6.90
N GLU A 91 -4.18 -1.89 7.71
CA GLU A 91 -3.04 -1.13 7.20
C GLU A 91 -1.96 -2.04 6.62
N HIS A 92 -1.76 -3.23 7.20
CA HIS A 92 -0.97 -4.28 6.58
C HIS A 92 -1.51 -4.63 5.18
N ALA A 93 -2.82 -4.85 5.07
CA ALA A 93 -3.45 -5.15 3.79
C ALA A 93 -3.27 -4.01 2.79
N ILE A 94 -3.45 -2.74 3.19
CA ILE A 94 -3.21 -1.59 2.32
C ILE A 94 -1.76 -1.55 1.86
N ARG A 95 -0.79 -1.63 2.79
CA ARG A 95 0.63 -1.53 2.50
C ARG A 95 1.10 -2.58 1.50
N VAL A 96 0.68 -3.83 1.67
CA VAL A 96 1.01 -4.93 0.73
C VAL A 96 0.45 -4.64 -0.67
N ASN A 97 -0.75 -4.08 -0.77
CA ASN A 97 -1.33 -3.74 -2.07
C ASN A 97 -0.62 -2.51 -2.69
N VAL A 98 -0.28 -1.50 -1.87
CA VAL A 98 0.46 -0.30 -2.28
C VAL A 98 1.83 -0.67 -2.83
N SER A 99 2.58 -1.55 -2.16
CA SER A 99 3.92 -1.95 -2.59
C SER A 99 3.91 -2.61 -3.97
N VAL A 100 2.94 -3.49 -4.23
CA VAL A 100 2.74 -4.13 -5.54
C VAL A 100 2.37 -3.12 -6.62
N VAL A 101 1.44 -2.20 -6.33
CA VAL A 101 0.95 -1.25 -7.33
C VAL A 101 2.02 -0.20 -7.69
N ARG A 102 2.84 0.21 -6.72
CA ARG A 102 3.95 1.15 -6.92
C ARG A 102 5.18 0.52 -7.58
N ARG A 103 5.35 -0.80 -7.44
CA ARG A 103 6.46 -1.56 -8.03
C ARG A 103 5.96 -2.88 -8.64
N PRO A 104 5.24 -2.85 -9.78
CA PRO A 104 4.59 -4.03 -10.35
C PRO A 104 5.54 -4.95 -11.13
N GLN A 105 6.82 -4.60 -11.25
CA GLN A 105 7.80 -5.38 -12.00
C GLN A 105 7.98 -6.77 -11.35
N GLY A 106 7.86 -7.83 -12.14
CA GLY A 106 7.90 -9.22 -11.64
C GLY A 106 6.57 -9.73 -11.06
N ILE A 107 5.54 -8.87 -10.98
CA ILE A 107 4.19 -9.24 -10.59
C ILE A 107 3.32 -9.41 -11.85
N SER A 108 2.47 -10.43 -11.87
CA SER A 108 1.57 -10.64 -13.01
C SER A 108 0.62 -9.45 -13.20
N GLU A 109 0.25 -9.14 -14.45
CA GLU A 109 -0.71 -8.08 -14.77
C GLU A 109 -2.03 -8.26 -14.01
N ASN A 110 -2.45 -9.52 -13.85
CA ASN A 110 -3.67 -9.90 -13.14
C ASN A 110 -3.60 -9.56 -11.66
N GLU A 111 -2.53 -9.96 -11.00
CA GLU A 111 -2.31 -9.65 -9.60
C GLU A 111 -2.28 -8.12 -9.41
N THR A 112 -1.55 -7.41 -10.26
CA THR A 112 -1.48 -5.94 -10.23
C THR A 112 -2.87 -5.29 -10.37
N LEU A 113 -3.68 -5.75 -11.32
CA LEU A 113 -5.05 -5.25 -11.54
C LEU A 113 -5.92 -5.44 -10.28
N VAL A 114 -5.80 -6.59 -9.63
CA VAL A 114 -6.62 -6.96 -8.48
C VAL A 114 -6.23 -6.16 -7.26
N ARG A 115 -4.92 -5.96 -7.04
CA ARG A 115 -4.43 -5.07 -6.00
C ARG A 115 -4.94 -3.63 -6.21
N ARG A 116 -4.93 -3.14 -7.46
CA ARG A 116 -5.50 -1.82 -7.80
C ARG A 116 -6.99 -1.72 -7.49
N LEU A 117 -7.78 -2.74 -7.83
CA LEU A 117 -9.23 -2.73 -7.62
C LEU A 117 -9.63 -2.95 -6.15
N LEU A 118 -8.84 -3.71 -5.37
CA LEU A 118 -9.07 -3.89 -3.93
C LEU A 118 -8.66 -2.69 -3.09
N LEU A 119 -7.69 -1.88 -3.53
CA LEU A 119 -7.18 -0.76 -2.75
C LEU A 119 -8.26 0.24 -2.30
N PRO A 120 -9.17 0.73 -3.16
CA PRO A 120 -10.26 1.61 -2.72
C PRO A 120 -11.12 0.99 -1.61
N VAL A 121 -11.36 -0.31 -1.69
CA VAL A 121 -12.17 -1.07 -0.71
C VAL A 121 -11.45 -1.16 0.64
N LEU A 122 -10.13 -1.43 0.62
CA LEU A 122 -9.30 -1.43 1.83
C LEU A 122 -9.15 -0.03 2.43
N LEU A 123 -9.07 1.02 1.60
CA LEU A 123 -8.96 2.41 2.04
C LEU A 123 -10.21 2.91 2.78
N VAL A 124 -11.39 2.35 2.50
CA VAL A 124 -12.61 2.61 3.29
C VAL A 124 -12.80 1.64 4.47
N GLY A 125 -11.80 0.83 4.79
CA GLY A 125 -11.81 -0.08 5.95
C GLY A 125 -12.54 -1.40 5.72
N LEU A 126 -12.92 -1.72 4.48
CA LEU A 126 -13.59 -2.97 4.15
C LEU A 126 -12.55 -4.04 3.79
N GLN A 127 -12.06 -4.74 4.80
CA GLN A 127 -11.13 -5.85 4.55
C GLN A 127 -11.88 -7.12 4.11
N PRO A 128 -11.51 -7.74 2.97
CA PRO A 128 -11.99 -9.07 2.60
C PRO A 128 -11.53 -10.12 3.61
N THR A 129 -12.39 -11.10 3.88
CA THR A 129 -11.97 -12.33 4.55
C THR A 129 -11.01 -13.13 3.67
N THR A 130 -10.21 -14.01 4.26
CA THR A 130 -9.33 -14.92 3.53
C THR A 130 -10.09 -15.73 2.48
N ALA A 131 -11.30 -16.20 2.81
CA ALA A 131 -12.13 -16.97 1.90
C ALA A 131 -12.61 -16.13 0.70
N GLU A 132 -12.98 -14.87 0.90
CA GLU A 132 -13.33 -13.93 -0.18
C GLU A 132 -12.13 -13.64 -1.07
N ALA A 133 -10.97 -13.36 -0.48
CA ALA A 133 -9.73 -13.13 -1.22
C ALA A 133 -9.37 -14.35 -2.09
N GLN A 134 -9.47 -15.57 -1.53
CA GLN A 134 -9.22 -16.81 -2.26
C GLN A 134 -10.22 -17.03 -3.40
N ARG A 135 -11.51 -16.73 -3.20
CA ARG A 135 -12.53 -16.81 -4.25
C ARG A 135 -12.23 -15.83 -5.39
N LEU A 136 -11.88 -14.60 -5.05
CA LEU A 136 -11.48 -13.59 -6.02
C LEU A 136 -10.27 -14.06 -6.82
N SER A 137 -9.18 -14.48 -6.15
CA SER A 137 -7.98 -15.04 -6.80
C SER A 137 -8.30 -16.20 -7.76
N ALA A 138 -9.19 -17.12 -7.36
CA ALA A 138 -9.60 -18.23 -8.22
C ALA A 138 -10.43 -17.77 -9.44
N LEU A 139 -11.27 -16.76 -9.30
CA LEU A 139 -12.03 -16.16 -10.42
C LEU A 139 -11.09 -15.52 -11.44
N ILE A 140 -10.12 -14.74 -10.97
CA ILE A 140 -9.12 -14.06 -11.82
C ILE A 140 -8.32 -15.07 -12.65
N LYS A 141 -7.85 -16.14 -12.01
CA LYS A 141 -7.09 -17.21 -12.68
C LYS A 141 -7.88 -17.89 -13.80
N ARG A 142 -9.22 -17.95 -13.69
CA ARG A 142 -10.11 -18.60 -14.67
C ARG A 142 -10.67 -17.63 -15.73
N SER A 143 -10.48 -16.32 -15.56
CA SER A 143 -11.07 -15.31 -16.44
C SER A 143 -10.25 -15.09 -17.72
N SER A 144 -10.92 -14.96 -18.86
CA SER A 144 -10.29 -14.55 -20.13
C SER A 144 -9.81 -13.10 -20.06
N ARG A 145 -8.79 -12.72 -20.86
CA ARG A 145 -8.19 -11.36 -20.79
C ARG A 145 -9.22 -10.26 -21.07
N THR A 146 -10.18 -10.51 -21.94
CA THR A 146 -11.21 -9.55 -22.39
C THR A 146 -12.31 -9.32 -21.36
N GLN A 147 -12.61 -10.30 -20.50
CA GLN A 147 -13.68 -10.20 -19.50
C GLN A 147 -13.16 -9.89 -18.09
N ARG A 148 -11.84 -9.88 -17.91
CA ARG A 148 -11.21 -9.92 -16.59
C ARG A 148 -11.55 -8.73 -15.71
N SER A 149 -11.46 -7.50 -16.22
CA SER A 149 -11.77 -6.30 -15.43
C SER A 149 -13.23 -6.28 -14.96
N CYS A 150 -14.17 -6.57 -15.87
CA CYS A 150 -15.60 -6.65 -15.55
C CYS A 150 -15.91 -7.74 -14.51
N LEU A 151 -15.31 -8.93 -14.65
CA LEU A 151 -15.49 -10.01 -13.67
C LEU A 151 -14.90 -9.68 -12.29
N ILE A 152 -13.77 -8.98 -12.25
CA ILE A 152 -13.17 -8.53 -10.98
C ILE A 152 -14.02 -7.45 -10.33
N GLU A 153 -14.49 -6.46 -11.10
CA GLU A 153 -15.38 -5.40 -10.63
C GLU A 153 -16.67 -6.00 -10.05
N GLN A 154 -17.32 -6.90 -10.79
CA GLN A 154 -18.52 -7.60 -10.32
C GLN A 154 -18.29 -8.41 -9.04
N ALA A 155 -17.17 -9.12 -8.94
CA ALA A 155 -16.84 -9.89 -7.74
C ALA A 155 -16.56 -8.99 -6.54
N ILE A 156 -15.94 -7.83 -6.75
CA ILE A 156 -15.75 -6.83 -5.71
C ILE A 156 -17.10 -6.23 -5.30
N GLU A 157 -17.96 -5.87 -6.25
CA GLU A 157 -19.33 -5.40 -5.95
C GLU A 157 -20.15 -6.43 -5.17
N GLU A 158 -20.03 -7.72 -5.51
CA GLU A 158 -20.70 -8.81 -4.79
C GLU A 158 -20.17 -8.94 -3.35
N MET A 159 -18.85 -8.87 -3.17
CA MET A 159 -18.23 -8.81 -1.84
C MET A 159 -18.70 -7.61 -1.03
N LEU A 160 -18.91 -6.46 -1.67
CA LEU A 160 -19.41 -5.25 -1.03
C LEU A 160 -20.91 -5.31 -0.71
N ARG A 161 -21.72 -6.04 -1.50
CA ARG A 161 -23.17 -6.20 -1.31
C ARG A 161 -23.54 -7.12 -0.16
N HIS A 162 -22.64 -8.00 0.27
CA HIS A 162 -22.84 -8.89 1.41
C HIS A 162 -21.90 -8.59 2.58
N PRO A 163 -21.99 -7.41 3.23
CA PRO A 163 -21.23 -7.12 4.44
C PRO A 163 -21.71 -7.94 5.66
N ALA A 164 -22.76 -8.75 5.47
CA ALA A 164 -23.50 -9.51 6.47
C ALA A 164 -22.72 -10.68 7.09
N GLN A 165 -21.59 -10.35 7.72
CA GLN A 165 -20.99 -11.07 8.85
C GLN A 165 -19.91 -10.24 9.57
N LYS A 166 -19.76 -8.95 9.26
CA LYS A 166 -18.84 -8.06 9.95
C LYS A 166 -19.52 -7.52 11.21
N ARG A 167 -19.36 -8.21 12.34
CA ARG A 167 -19.73 -7.65 13.65
C ARG A 167 -19.03 -6.29 13.78
N PRO A 168 -19.74 -5.19 14.09
CA PRO A 168 -19.06 -3.96 14.48
C PRO A 168 -18.16 -4.29 15.67
N PHE A 169 -16.87 -3.99 15.55
CA PHE A 169 -15.96 -4.09 16.68
C PHE A 169 -16.44 -3.07 17.72
N PRO A 170 -16.70 -3.47 18.98
CA PRO A 170 -17.15 -2.52 19.98
C PRO A 170 -16.03 -1.50 20.20
N MET A 171 -16.34 -0.22 19.97
CA MET A 171 -15.50 0.88 20.42
C MET A 171 -15.37 0.75 21.95
N ARG A 172 -14.15 0.55 22.45
CA ARG A 172 -13.81 0.68 23.86
C ARG A 172 -13.02 1.96 24.05
#